data_AF-A0A964F747-F1
#
_entry.id   AF-A0A964F747-F1
#
_cell.length_a   1.000
_cell.length_b   1.000
_cell.length_c   1.000
_cell.angle_alpha   90.00
_cell.angle_beta   90.00
_cell.angle_gamma   90.00
#
_symmetry.space_group_name_H-M   'P 1'
#
loop_
_entity.id
_entity.type
_entity.pdbx_description
1 polymer ?
#
loop_
_entity_poly.entity_id
_entity_poly.type
_entity_poly.pdbx_seq_one_letter_code
_entity_poly.pdbx_strand_id
1 'polypeptide(L)'
;MRAEPLNAEAFRQLGRLAQQAKDEGGAAADFSESFRRFWRQPDVAVQLLQVSVNKQDFGAIMLYADALLRMRPDLLESILPVLLAVSDQPAARPALISTIRSRPPWRSAFLYQLGRSARSETAYMQIYQALKHTDAALSPLENRSFMDSLVARDQIDLALSLWLATLPAGTLENMPLLYNGRFELPVNDAPFNWALSQPTGASVQVSQLPGEGGRQALNVEFSGQQVVFEAVEQRLALTPGRYIFSGRFMSQGFRNARGMVWRIYCSSTPGVVAAETPRLLNSNGSWAPFEASLTVPPAKCASQILRLELAARTPSERIASGGLWFDDLAIRETP
;
A
#
# COMPACT_ATOMS: atom_id res chain seq x y z
N MET A 1 11.07 -11.82 -35.46
CA MET A 1 10.71 -11.47 -34.07
C MET A 1 9.23 -11.73 -33.90
N ARG A 2 8.85 -12.64 -33.00
CA ARG A 2 7.46 -13.07 -32.76
C ARG A 2 6.72 -11.94 -32.03
N ALA A 3 5.58 -11.50 -32.57
CA ALA A 3 4.68 -10.55 -31.91
C ALA A 3 4.21 -11.15 -30.58
N GLU A 4 4.33 -10.38 -29.50
CA GLU A 4 4.02 -10.86 -28.16
C GLU A 4 2.54 -11.26 -28.00
N PRO A 5 2.25 -12.42 -27.40
CA PRO A 5 0.89 -12.96 -27.27
C PRO A 5 -0.06 -12.13 -26.40
N LEU A 6 0.46 -11.15 -25.65
CA LEU A 6 -0.30 -10.31 -24.72
C LEU A 6 -1.23 -9.31 -25.42
N ASN A 7 -0.82 -8.81 -26.59
CA ASN A 7 -1.66 -7.91 -27.38
C ASN A 7 -2.92 -8.65 -27.87
N ALA A 8 -2.77 -9.86 -28.41
CA ALA A 8 -3.89 -10.59 -28.98
C ALA A 8 -5.01 -10.90 -27.95
N GLU A 9 -4.67 -11.12 -26.69
CA GLU A 9 -5.65 -11.45 -25.65
C GLU A 9 -6.41 -10.22 -25.14
N ALA A 10 -5.72 -9.14 -24.80
CA ALA A 10 -6.35 -7.88 -24.38
C ALA A 10 -7.33 -7.34 -25.44
N PHE A 11 -6.95 -7.43 -26.73
CA PHE A 11 -7.81 -6.97 -27.83
C PHE A 11 -8.98 -7.92 -28.14
N ARG A 12 -8.83 -9.23 -27.90
CA ARG A 12 -9.99 -10.15 -27.92
C ARG A 12 -11.03 -9.78 -26.87
N GLN A 13 -10.61 -9.26 -25.70
CA GLN A 13 -11.54 -8.77 -24.69
C GLN A 13 -12.25 -7.49 -25.15
N LEU A 14 -11.54 -6.51 -25.71
CA LEU A 14 -12.15 -5.32 -26.30
C LEU A 14 -13.12 -5.64 -27.45
N GLY A 15 -12.79 -6.62 -28.30
CA GLY A 15 -13.67 -7.07 -29.37
C GLY A 15 -14.99 -7.65 -28.87
N ARG A 16 -14.97 -8.34 -27.71
CA ARG A 16 -16.20 -8.81 -27.03
C ARG A 16 -17.01 -7.65 -26.46
N LEU A 17 -16.37 -6.64 -25.89
CA LEU A 17 -17.07 -5.43 -25.44
C LEU A 17 -17.73 -4.68 -26.60
N ALA A 18 -17.08 -4.63 -27.77
CA ALA A 18 -17.65 -4.04 -28.98
C ALA A 18 -18.92 -4.78 -29.44
N GLN A 19 -18.93 -6.11 -29.29
CA GLN A 19 -20.09 -6.95 -29.60
C GLN A 19 -21.22 -6.76 -28.58
N GLN A 20 -20.90 -6.66 -27.29
CA GLN A 20 -21.89 -6.38 -26.24
C GLN A 20 -22.49 -4.97 -26.36
N ALA A 21 -21.70 -3.97 -26.76
CA ALA A 21 -22.17 -2.62 -27.01
C ALA A 21 -23.01 -2.52 -28.31
N LYS A 22 -22.73 -3.38 -29.31
CA LYS A 22 -23.50 -3.48 -30.56
C LYS A 22 -24.93 -3.96 -30.36
N ASP A 23 -25.24 -4.67 -29.27
CA ASP A 23 -26.63 -5.05 -28.94
C ASP A 23 -27.49 -3.85 -28.50
N GLU A 24 -26.91 -2.65 -28.33
CA GLU A 24 -27.61 -1.41 -27.95
C GLU A 24 -27.52 -0.25 -28.97
N GLY A 25 -26.70 -0.36 -30.03
CA GLY A 25 -26.45 0.76 -30.95
C GLY A 25 -25.92 0.33 -32.32
N GLY A 26 -26.72 0.57 -33.36
CA GLY A 26 -26.44 0.15 -34.73
C GLY A 26 -25.59 1.12 -35.56
N ALA A 27 -24.72 0.50 -36.37
CA ALA A 27 -24.03 0.98 -37.57
C ALA A 27 -22.75 1.82 -37.41
N ALA A 28 -21.73 1.36 -38.13
CA ALA A 28 -20.36 1.81 -38.10
C ALA A 28 -19.82 1.91 -39.53
N ALA A 29 -19.73 3.14 -40.07
CA ALA A 29 -18.98 3.45 -41.29
C ALA A 29 -18.65 4.95 -41.31
N ASP A 30 -17.43 5.29 -41.74
CA ASP A 30 -16.77 6.61 -41.79
C ASP A 30 -16.39 7.24 -40.44
N PHE A 31 -15.14 6.99 -40.01
CA PHE A 31 -14.80 7.08 -38.59
C PHE A 31 -13.83 8.19 -38.15
N SER A 32 -13.12 8.87 -39.05
CA SER A 32 -12.24 10.00 -38.66
C SER A 32 -12.97 11.35 -38.63
N GLU A 33 -13.96 11.57 -39.51
CA GLU A 33 -14.75 12.81 -39.57
C GLU A 33 -15.95 12.81 -38.60
N SER A 34 -16.42 11.60 -38.25
CA SER A 34 -17.53 11.30 -37.36
C SER A 34 -17.27 11.53 -35.87
N PHE A 35 -16.01 11.71 -35.45
CA PHE A 35 -15.69 11.86 -34.02
C PHE A 35 -16.39 13.05 -33.36
N ARG A 36 -16.58 14.18 -34.08
CA ARG A 36 -17.32 15.33 -33.52
C ARG A 36 -18.81 15.05 -33.29
N ARG A 37 -19.42 14.11 -34.01
CA ARG A 37 -20.85 13.76 -33.90
C ARG A 37 -21.13 12.54 -33.03
N PHE A 38 -20.21 11.60 -32.97
CA PHE A 38 -20.43 10.27 -32.36
C PHE A 38 -19.52 9.98 -31.16
N TRP A 39 -18.73 10.94 -30.66
CA TRP A 39 -17.86 10.74 -29.48
C TRP A 39 -18.61 10.30 -28.20
N ARG A 40 -19.94 10.40 -28.19
CA ARG A 40 -20.82 9.94 -27.09
C ARG A 40 -21.36 8.51 -27.27
N GLN A 41 -20.99 7.81 -28.34
CA GLN A 41 -21.38 6.42 -28.57
C GLN A 41 -20.21 5.48 -28.16
N PRO A 42 -20.38 4.64 -27.12
CA PRO A 42 -19.33 3.73 -26.65
C PRO A 42 -18.80 2.79 -27.75
N ASP A 43 -19.68 2.28 -28.59
CA ASP A 43 -19.42 1.28 -29.63
C ASP A 43 -18.50 1.85 -30.73
N VAL A 44 -18.71 3.11 -31.09
CA VAL A 44 -17.85 3.90 -31.98
C VAL A 44 -16.45 4.05 -31.38
N ALA A 45 -16.36 4.42 -30.10
CA ALA A 45 -15.07 4.57 -29.42
C ALA A 45 -14.31 3.24 -29.29
N VAL A 46 -14.99 2.11 -29.04
CA VAL A 46 -14.35 0.78 -28.99
C VAL A 46 -13.76 0.39 -30.35
N GLN A 47 -14.51 0.60 -31.45
CA GLN A 47 -14.01 0.28 -32.79
C GLN A 47 -12.81 1.15 -33.19
N LEU A 48 -12.88 2.44 -32.89
CA LEU A 48 -11.78 3.38 -33.10
C LEU A 48 -10.54 3.00 -32.29
N LEU A 49 -10.72 2.61 -31.05
CA LEU A 49 -9.66 2.11 -30.19
C LEU A 49 -9.00 0.88 -30.83
N GLN A 50 -9.79 -0.09 -31.28
CA GLN A 50 -9.28 -1.30 -31.93
C GLN A 50 -8.49 -1.01 -33.21
N VAL A 51 -8.98 -0.09 -34.06
CA VAL A 51 -8.27 0.33 -35.28
C VAL A 51 -6.98 1.06 -34.96
N SER A 52 -7.00 1.94 -33.96
CA SER A 52 -5.84 2.75 -33.55
C SER A 52 -4.72 1.87 -32.98
N VAL A 53 -5.08 0.84 -32.23
CA VAL A 53 -4.16 -0.21 -31.78
C VAL A 53 -3.45 -0.88 -32.95
N ASN A 54 -4.20 -1.33 -33.96
CA ASN A 54 -3.62 -2.01 -35.13
C ASN A 54 -2.64 -1.11 -35.89
N LYS A 55 -2.89 0.21 -35.89
CA LYS A 55 -2.03 1.22 -36.49
C LYS A 55 -0.91 1.71 -35.57
N GLN A 56 -0.88 1.26 -34.32
CA GLN A 56 0.02 1.76 -33.27
C GLN A 56 -0.05 3.29 -33.08
N ASP A 57 -1.22 3.88 -33.32
CA ASP A 57 -1.46 5.30 -33.09
C ASP A 57 -1.73 5.56 -31.61
N PHE A 58 -0.67 5.70 -30.82
CA PHE A 58 -0.77 5.83 -29.36
C PHE A 58 -1.55 7.07 -28.90
N GLY A 59 -1.53 8.15 -29.68
CA GLY A 59 -2.33 9.33 -29.40
C GLY A 59 -3.82 9.02 -29.52
N ALA A 60 -4.21 8.37 -30.62
CA ALA A 60 -5.59 7.95 -30.83
C ALA A 60 -6.04 6.86 -29.85
N ILE A 61 -5.19 5.88 -29.54
CA ILE A 61 -5.46 4.86 -28.51
C ILE A 61 -5.84 5.52 -27.18
N MET A 62 -5.02 6.46 -26.71
CA MET A 62 -5.29 7.11 -25.43
C MET A 62 -6.50 8.04 -25.46
N LEU A 63 -6.72 8.75 -26.57
CA LEU A 63 -7.90 9.58 -26.77
C LEU A 63 -9.18 8.75 -26.66
N TYR A 64 -9.26 7.63 -27.38
CA TYR A 64 -10.46 6.78 -27.40
C TYR A 64 -10.64 5.99 -26.11
N ALA A 65 -9.56 5.52 -25.49
CA ALA A 65 -9.63 4.88 -24.17
C ALA A 65 -10.13 5.85 -23.09
N ASP A 66 -9.62 7.09 -23.04
CA ASP A 66 -10.08 8.07 -22.06
C ASP A 66 -11.56 8.44 -22.26
N ALA A 67 -11.96 8.71 -23.51
CA ALA A 67 -13.36 9.00 -23.83
C ALA A 67 -14.29 7.85 -23.41
N LEU A 68 -13.91 6.61 -23.75
CA LEU A 68 -14.69 5.42 -23.42
C LEU A 68 -14.83 5.22 -21.91
N LEU A 69 -13.74 5.34 -21.15
CA LEU A 69 -13.76 5.16 -19.69
C LEU A 69 -14.49 6.29 -18.94
N ARG A 70 -14.58 7.48 -19.53
CA ARG A 70 -15.42 8.57 -19.00
C ARG A 70 -16.91 8.32 -19.23
N MET A 71 -17.27 7.69 -20.35
CA MET A 71 -18.67 7.33 -20.67
C MET A 71 -19.13 6.06 -19.95
N ARG A 72 -18.25 5.05 -19.88
CA ARG A 72 -18.52 3.71 -19.37
C ARG A 72 -17.40 3.27 -18.42
N PRO A 73 -17.40 3.80 -17.17
CA PRO A 73 -16.39 3.45 -16.16
C PRO A 73 -16.35 1.95 -15.83
N ASP A 74 -17.47 1.25 -16.04
CA ASP A 74 -17.61 -0.21 -15.88
C ASP A 74 -16.71 -1.02 -16.81
N LEU A 75 -16.27 -0.43 -17.93
CA LEU A 75 -15.37 -1.09 -18.88
C LEU A 75 -13.90 -1.08 -18.44
N LEU A 76 -13.58 -0.44 -17.30
CA LEU A 76 -12.21 -0.30 -16.82
C LEU A 76 -11.48 -1.64 -16.74
N GLU A 77 -12.08 -2.67 -16.15
CA GLU A 77 -11.41 -3.97 -16.00
C GLU A 77 -11.01 -4.59 -17.35
N SER A 78 -11.81 -4.37 -18.39
CA SER A 78 -11.55 -4.89 -19.73
C SER A 78 -10.56 -4.04 -20.53
N ILE A 79 -10.49 -2.73 -20.25
CA ILE A 79 -9.56 -1.80 -20.92
C ILE A 79 -8.20 -1.75 -20.22
N LEU A 80 -8.15 -2.08 -18.93
CA LEU A 80 -6.94 -2.03 -18.11
C LEU A 80 -5.74 -2.79 -18.73
N PRO A 81 -5.88 -4.00 -19.29
CA PRO A 81 -4.77 -4.69 -19.95
C PRO A 81 -4.16 -3.88 -21.10
N VAL A 82 -4.96 -3.10 -21.82
CA VAL A 82 -4.50 -2.21 -22.90
C VAL A 82 -3.71 -1.05 -22.34
N LEU A 83 -4.20 -0.41 -21.27
CA LEU A 83 -3.49 0.69 -20.61
C LEU A 83 -2.14 0.22 -20.04
N LEU A 84 -2.10 -0.98 -19.46
CA LEU A 84 -0.86 -1.60 -18.98
C LEU A 84 0.10 -1.88 -20.15
N ALA A 85 -0.38 -2.46 -21.25
CA ALA A 85 0.45 -2.68 -22.44
C ALA A 85 1.00 -1.37 -23.06
N VAL A 86 0.19 -0.30 -23.07
CA VAL A 86 0.64 1.05 -23.48
C VAL A 86 1.72 1.57 -22.54
N SER A 87 1.60 1.36 -21.23
CA SER A 87 2.57 1.85 -20.24
C SER A 87 3.96 1.20 -20.41
N ASP A 88 3.98 -0.08 -20.81
CA ASP A 88 5.20 -0.85 -21.04
C ASP A 88 5.93 -0.44 -22.33
N GLN A 89 5.21 0.11 -23.32
CA GLN A 89 5.80 0.56 -24.59
C GLN A 89 6.42 1.97 -24.47
N PRO A 90 7.76 2.13 -24.61
CA PRO A 90 8.40 3.44 -24.46
C PRO A 90 7.87 4.51 -25.41
N ALA A 91 7.52 4.12 -26.65
CA ALA A 91 6.97 5.02 -27.66
C ALA A 91 5.53 5.51 -27.34
N ALA A 92 4.78 4.72 -26.58
CA ALA A 92 3.38 5.00 -26.26
C ALA A 92 3.20 5.78 -24.94
N ARG A 93 4.19 5.67 -24.04
CA ARG A 93 4.16 6.26 -22.70
C ARG A 93 3.91 7.77 -22.67
N PRO A 94 4.48 8.61 -23.57
CA PRO A 94 4.18 10.04 -23.57
C PRO A 94 2.69 10.35 -23.75
N ALA A 95 1.97 9.61 -24.61
CA ALA A 95 0.53 9.77 -24.81
C ALA A 95 -0.26 9.39 -23.55
N LEU A 96 0.14 8.29 -22.89
CA LEU A 96 -0.44 7.88 -21.61
C LEU A 96 -0.23 8.94 -20.52
N ILE A 97 1.02 9.42 -20.36
CA ILE A 97 1.37 10.45 -19.38
C ILE A 97 0.56 11.72 -19.64
N SER A 98 0.48 12.19 -20.89
CA SER A 98 -0.30 13.37 -21.27
C SER A 98 -1.77 13.22 -20.86
N THR A 99 -2.33 12.03 -21.05
CA THR A 99 -3.74 11.73 -20.72
C THR A 99 -3.96 11.70 -19.21
N ILE A 100 -3.14 10.96 -18.45
CA ILE A 100 -3.33 10.89 -16.99
C ILE A 100 -3.03 12.22 -16.29
N ARG A 101 -2.27 13.14 -16.92
CA ARG A 101 -2.07 14.50 -16.41
C ARG A 101 -3.36 15.32 -16.37
N SER A 102 -4.36 15.01 -17.20
CA SER A 102 -5.68 15.64 -17.11
C SER A 102 -6.56 15.06 -15.99
N ARG A 103 -5.98 14.26 -15.07
CA ARG A 103 -6.65 13.62 -13.92
C ARG A 103 -7.98 12.93 -14.29
N PRO A 104 -7.97 11.98 -15.24
CA PRO A 104 -9.19 11.26 -15.58
C PRO A 104 -9.66 10.40 -14.39
N PRO A 105 -10.97 10.15 -14.24
CA PRO A 105 -11.52 9.43 -13.08
C PRO A 105 -10.94 8.01 -12.88
N TRP A 106 -10.53 7.35 -13.96
CA TRP A 106 -9.95 6.01 -13.95
C TRP A 106 -8.45 5.97 -13.57
N ARG A 107 -7.79 7.14 -13.45
CA ARG A 107 -6.35 7.25 -13.22
C ARG A 107 -5.89 6.46 -11.98
N SER A 108 -6.53 6.66 -10.84
CA SER A 108 -6.03 6.07 -9.58
C SER A 108 -6.14 4.55 -9.59
N ALA A 109 -7.21 4.00 -10.19
CA ALA A 109 -7.36 2.56 -10.37
C ALA A 109 -6.31 2.00 -11.35
N PHE A 110 -6.04 2.71 -12.45
CA PHE A 110 -4.96 2.35 -13.36
C PHE A 110 -3.58 2.35 -12.67
N LEU A 111 -3.23 3.42 -11.94
CA LEU A 111 -1.95 3.52 -11.22
C LEU A 111 -1.84 2.47 -10.12
N TYR A 112 -2.92 2.15 -9.41
CA TYR A 112 -2.93 1.06 -8.43
C TYR A 112 -2.56 -0.28 -9.10
N GLN A 113 -3.19 -0.59 -10.24
CA GLN A 113 -2.95 -1.84 -10.95
C GLN A 113 -1.59 -1.90 -11.62
N LEU A 114 -1.10 -0.78 -12.17
CA LEU A 114 0.24 -0.68 -12.72
C LEU A 114 1.30 -1.05 -11.67
N GLY A 115 1.09 -0.65 -10.41
CA GLY A 115 2.02 -0.94 -9.32
C GLY A 115 2.10 -2.43 -9.03
N ARG A 116 0.96 -3.12 -9.08
CA ARG A 116 0.88 -4.56 -8.85
C ARG A 116 1.37 -5.39 -10.04
N SER A 117 1.50 -4.79 -11.22
CA SER A 117 2.02 -5.45 -12.42
C SER A 117 3.55 -5.57 -12.35
N ALA A 118 4.04 -6.80 -12.18
CA ALA A 118 5.48 -7.10 -12.12
C ALA A 118 6.25 -6.77 -13.42
N ARG A 119 5.56 -6.60 -14.55
CA ARG A 119 6.18 -6.35 -15.86
C ARG A 119 6.62 -4.91 -16.07
N SER A 120 6.16 -4.00 -15.22
CA SER A 120 6.09 -2.58 -15.56
C SER A 120 6.88 -1.70 -14.58
N GLU A 121 7.87 -2.23 -13.87
CA GLU A 121 8.61 -1.44 -12.85
C GLU A 121 9.21 -0.15 -13.45
N THR A 122 9.95 -0.28 -14.54
CA THR A 122 10.55 0.86 -15.26
C THR A 122 9.47 1.83 -15.74
N ALA A 123 8.35 1.30 -16.25
CA ALA A 123 7.23 2.11 -16.72
C ALA A 123 6.58 2.89 -15.58
N TYR A 124 6.34 2.26 -14.43
CA TYR A 124 5.81 2.92 -13.24
C TYR A 124 6.76 4.02 -12.78
N MET A 125 8.05 3.71 -12.60
CA MET A 125 9.04 4.70 -12.16
C MET A 125 9.09 5.91 -13.08
N GLN A 126 9.03 5.71 -14.40
CA GLN A 126 9.04 6.81 -15.36
C GLN A 126 7.74 7.61 -15.33
N ILE A 127 6.58 6.97 -15.14
CA ILE A 127 5.31 7.65 -14.94
C ILE A 127 5.33 8.46 -13.63
N TYR A 128 5.82 7.88 -12.54
CA TYR A 128 5.98 8.55 -11.26
C TYR A 128 6.84 9.82 -11.40
N GLN A 129 8.03 9.70 -12.00
CA GLN A 129 8.95 10.83 -12.21
C GLN A 129 8.33 11.91 -13.10
N ALA A 130 7.61 11.52 -14.16
CA ALA A 130 6.96 12.46 -15.06
C ALA A 130 5.82 13.25 -14.40
N LEU A 131 5.24 12.74 -13.31
CA LEU A 131 4.13 13.36 -12.62
C LEU A 131 4.55 14.15 -11.38
N LYS A 132 5.61 13.73 -10.69
CA LYS A 132 6.02 14.24 -9.36
C LYS A 132 6.12 15.76 -9.24
N HIS A 133 6.59 16.44 -10.28
CA HIS A 133 6.81 17.90 -10.29
C HIS A 133 5.79 18.67 -11.15
N THR A 134 4.59 18.14 -11.29
CA THR A 134 3.51 18.75 -12.09
C THR A 134 2.27 19.01 -11.24
N ASP A 135 1.35 19.83 -11.74
CA ASP A 135 0.02 20.00 -11.12
C ASP A 135 -0.81 18.71 -11.12
N ALA A 136 -0.33 17.63 -11.75
CA ALA A 136 -0.91 16.29 -11.73
C ALA A 136 -0.05 15.28 -10.94
N ALA A 137 0.70 15.76 -9.95
CA ALA A 137 1.41 14.92 -8.98
C ALA A 137 0.48 13.87 -8.36
N LEU A 138 1.07 12.74 -7.96
CA LEU A 138 0.35 11.64 -7.36
C LEU A 138 -0.37 12.10 -6.09
N SER A 139 -1.63 11.71 -5.95
CA SER A 139 -2.37 11.92 -4.70
C SER A 139 -1.73 11.11 -3.55
N PRO A 140 -2.04 11.39 -2.27
CA PRO A 140 -1.56 10.59 -1.15
C PRO A 140 -1.87 9.09 -1.30
N LEU A 141 -3.06 8.76 -1.83
CA LEU A 141 -3.48 7.38 -2.09
C LEU A 141 -2.68 6.74 -3.23
N GLU A 142 -2.42 7.48 -4.31
CA GLU A 142 -1.60 7.01 -5.44
C GLU A 142 -0.15 6.78 -5.01
N ASN A 143 0.44 7.72 -4.25
CA ASN A 143 1.79 7.57 -3.69
C ASN A 143 1.89 6.34 -2.78
N ARG A 144 0.91 6.15 -1.90
CA ARG A 144 0.85 5.00 -1.01
C ARG A 144 0.79 3.68 -1.80
N SER A 145 -0.15 3.59 -2.74
CA SER A 145 -0.30 2.41 -3.60
C SER A 145 0.99 2.10 -4.36
N PHE A 146 1.72 3.14 -4.77
CA PHE A 146 3.02 2.95 -5.39
C PHE A 146 4.04 2.33 -4.43
N MET A 147 4.20 2.91 -3.24
CA MET A 147 5.15 2.42 -2.24
C MET A 147 4.81 0.99 -1.78
N ASP A 148 3.53 0.68 -1.57
CA ASP A 148 3.07 -0.68 -1.22
C ASP A 148 3.46 -1.69 -2.32
N SER A 149 3.43 -1.27 -3.58
CA SER A 149 3.81 -2.11 -4.69
C SER A 149 5.31 -2.40 -4.78
N LEU A 150 6.15 -1.45 -4.33
CA LEU A 150 7.59 -1.63 -4.19
C LEU A 150 7.90 -2.60 -3.06
N VAL A 151 7.21 -2.45 -1.91
CA VAL A 151 7.30 -3.38 -0.78
C VAL A 151 6.92 -4.81 -1.20
N ALA A 152 5.83 -4.98 -1.96
CA ALA A 152 5.38 -6.28 -2.45
C ALA A 152 6.40 -6.96 -3.40
N ARG A 153 7.31 -6.19 -3.99
CA ARG A 153 8.39 -6.66 -4.89
C ARG A 153 9.76 -6.72 -4.21
N ASP A 154 9.80 -6.64 -2.86
CA ASP A 154 11.03 -6.63 -2.05
C ASP A 154 11.97 -5.45 -2.37
N GLN A 155 11.46 -4.38 -2.97
CA GLN A 155 12.21 -3.15 -3.28
C GLN A 155 12.18 -2.16 -2.11
N ILE A 156 12.62 -2.64 -0.94
CA ILE A 156 12.46 -1.96 0.34
C ILE A 156 13.20 -0.61 0.37
N ASP A 157 14.44 -0.55 -0.12
CA ASP A 157 15.24 0.69 -0.10
C ASP A 157 14.60 1.82 -0.90
N LEU A 158 14.02 1.49 -2.06
CA LEU A 158 13.33 2.46 -2.91
C LEU A 158 12.01 2.90 -2.27
N ALA A 159 11.25 1.97 -1.71
CA ALA A 159 10.03 2.29 -0.97
C ALA A 159 10.32 3.22 0.21
N LEU A 160 11.38 2.93 0.98
CA LEU A 160 11.82 3.73 2.12
C LEU A 160 12.22 5.13 1.66
N SER A 161 13.06 5.23 0.63
CA SER A 161 13.52 6.51 0.08
C SER A 161 12.36 7.41 -0.38
N LEU A 162 11.35 6.82 -1.04
CA LEU A 162 10.17 7.55 -1.47
C LEU A 162 9.31 7.99 -0.28
N TRP A 163 9.13 7.12 0.71
CA TRP A 163 8.37 7.46 1.91
C TRP A 163 9.05 8.57 2.70
N LEU A 164 10.37 8.50 2.92
CA LEU A 164 11.15 9.55 3.58
C LEU A 164 11.02 10.90 2.86
N ALA A 165 10.94 10.90 1.53
CA ALA A 165 10.71 12.11 0.73
C ALA A 165 9.30 12.71 0.87
N THR A 166 8.35 12.01 1.51
CA THR A 166 7.01 12.53 1.83
C THR A 166 6.93 13.17 3.22
N LEU A 167 7.94 12.97 4.07
CA LEU A 167 7.97 13.51 5.42
C LEU A 167 8.25 15.04 5.39
N PRO A 168 7.75 15.80 6.39
CA PRO A 168 8.06 17.22 6.51
C PRO A 168 9.57 17.49 6.56
N ALA A 169 10.00 18.61 5.99
CA ALA A 169 11.39 19.06 6.05
C ALA A 169 11.87 19.15 7.51
N GLY A 170 13.08 18.64 7.79
CA GLY A 170 13.67 18.58 9.14
C GLY A 170 13.44 17.25 9.87
N THR A 171 12.52 16.38 9.42
CA THR A 171 12.28 15.06 10.04
C THR A 171 13.48 14.10 9.87
N LEU A 172 14.29 14.30 8.84
CA LEU A 172 15.37 13.38 8.44
C LEU A 172 16.65 13.50 9.27
N GLU A 173 16.93 14.66 9.87
CA GLU A 173 18.23 14.94 10.51
C GLU A 173 18.50 14.05 11.74
N ASN A 174 17.46 13.53 12.38
CA ASN A 174 17.55 12.63 13.53
C ASN A 174 16.51 11.51 13.43
N MET A 175 16.29 10.99 12.22
CA MET A 175 15.27 9.97 11.99
C MET A 175 15.59 8.70 12.81
N PRO A 176 14.75 8.30 13.76
CA PRO A 176 14.96 7.08 14.53
C PRO A 176 14.79 5.84 13.64
N LEU A 177 15.42 4.73 14.02
CA LEU A 177 15.26 3.41 13.37
C LEU A 177 13.81 2.87 13.46
N LEU A 178 13.05 3.34 14.45
CA LEU A 178 11.62 3.10 14.60
C LEU A 178 10.89 4.44 14.51
N TYR A 179 10.05 4.61 13.49
CA TYR A 179 9.34 5.87 13.31
C TYR A 179 8.18 6.01 14.29
N ASN A 180 7.96 7.23 14.78
CA ASN A 180 6.80 7.58 15.60
C ASN A 180 6.59 6.66 16.82
N GLY A 181 7.66 6.22 17.48
CA GLY A 181 7.57 5.30 18.62
C GLY A 181 6.94 5.89 19.89
N ARG A 182 6.76 7.22 19.93
CA ARG A 182 6.05 7.96 20.97
C ARG A 182 4.61 8.33 20.59
N PHE A 183 4.17 7.97 19.39
CA PHE A 183 2.82 8.23 18.88
C PHE A 183 2.41 9.72 18.83
N GLU A 184 3.36 10.66 18.89
CA GLU A 184 3.08 12.10 18.84
C GLU A 184 2.89 12.64 17.41
N LEU A 185 3.15 11.81 16.39
CA LEU A 185 2.90 12.13 14.98
C LEU A 185 1.63 11.42 14.48
N PRO A 186 0.92 11.99 13.49
CA PRO A 186 -0.25 11.34 12.90
C PRO A 186 0.07 9.93 12.40
N VAL A 187 -0.71 8.96 12.90
CA VAL A 187 -0.71 7.62 12.35
C VAL A 187 -1.53 7.63 11.07
N ASN A 188 -0.93 7.10 10.01
CA ASN A 188 -1.56 6.85 8.74
C ASN A 188 -1.01 5.54 8.21
N ASP A 189 -1.67 4.99 7.21
CA ASP A 189 -1.28 3.69 6.72
C ASP A 189 -0.13 3.74 5.67
N ALA A 190 0.77 4.71 5.76
CA ALA A 190 1.96 4.71 4.92
C ALA A 190 2.86 3.50 5.26
N PRO A 191 3.58 2.91 4.29
CA PRO A 191 4.21 1.59 4.45
C PRO A 191 5.19 1.43 5.61
N PHE A 192 5.81 2.50 6.10
CA PHE A 192 6.76 2.50 7.23
C PHE A 192 6.25 3.30 8.45
N ASN A 193 4.98 3.71 8.44
CA ASN A 193 4.29 4.23 9.62
C ASN A 193 3.56 3.08 10.34
N TRP A 194 2.95 3.38 11.48
CA TRP A 194 2.12 2.42 12.20
C TRP A 194 0.86 2.06 11.39
N ALA A 195 0.65 0.77 11.13
CA ALA A 195 -0.61 0.26 10.63
C ALA A 195 -1.46 -0.21 11.83
N LEU A 196 -2.63 0.41 11.99
CA LEU A 196 -3.58 0.12 13.05
C LEU A 196 -4.89 -0.39 12.45
N SER A 197 -5.41 -1.50 12.96
CA SER A 197 -6.71 -2.05 12.56
C SER A 197 -7.62 -2.29 13.76
N GLN A 198 -8.91 -2.49 13.52
CA GLN A 198 -9.93 -2.71 14.55
C GLN A 198 -10.41 -4.17 14.50
N PRO A 199 -9.79 -5.11 15.24
CA PRO A 199 -10.22 -6.50 15.25
C PRO A 199 -11.50 -6.67 16.08
N THR A 200 -12.31 -7.67 15.76
CA THR A 200 -13.43 -8.05 16.64
C THR A 200 -12.90 -8.49 18.01
N GLY A 201 -13.40 -7.88 19.09
CA GLY A 201 -13.00 -8.20 20.46
C GLY A 201 -11.91 -7.31 21.07
N ALA A 202 -11.38 -6.34 20.32
CA ALA A 202 -10.51 -5.29 20.84
C ALA A 202 -10.66 -3.97 20.07
N SER A 203 -10.33 -2.85 20.70
CA SER A 203 -10.15 -1.57 20.01
C SER A 203 -8.70 -1.10 20.13
N VAL A 204 -8.23 -0.41 19.10
CA VAL A 204 -6.85 0.07 19.00
C VAL A 204 -6.88 1.55 18.61
N GLN A 205 -6.25 2.42 19.39
CA GLN A 205 -6.24 3.85 19.08
C GLN A 205 -5.00 4.53 19.67
N VAL A 206 -4.60 5.65 19.08
CA VAL A 206 -3.69 6.58 19.74
C VAL A 206 -4.54 7.55 20.55
N SER A 207 -4.31 7.63 21.85
CA SER A 207 -5.10 8.47 22.76
C SER A 207 -4.22 9.18 23.78
N GLN A 208 -4.70 10.31 24.30
CA GLN A 208 -4.00 11.02 25.37
C GLN A 208 -3.97 10.18 26.64
N LEU A 209 -2.84 10.18 27.32
CA LEU A 209 -2.70 9.53 28.62
C LEU A 209 -3.44 10.32 29.70
N PRO A 210 -4.32 9.69 30.50
CA PRO A 210 -5.00 10.36 31.60
C PRO A 210 -3.99 10.95 32.60
N GLY A 211 -4.05 12.26 32.82
CA GLY A 211 -3.21 12.96 33.80
C GLY A 211 -1.80 13.35 33.31
N GLU A 212 -1.38 12.92 32.12
CA GLU A 212 -0.11 13.33 31.48
C GLU A 212 -0.42 14.25 30.29
N GLY A 213 -0.73 15.52 30.61
CA GLY A 213 -1.20 16.51 29.65
C GLY A 213 -0.36 16.60 28.37
N GLY A 214 -1.00 16.31 27.24
CA GLY A 214 -0.41 16.46 25.91
C GLY A 214 0.37 15.25 25.38
N ARG A 215 0.64 14.22 26.21
CA ARG A 215 1.30 12.99 25.74
C ARG A 215 0.30 12.00 25.15
N GLN A 216 0.65 11.42 24.02
CA GLN A 216 -0.12 10.37 23.37
C GLN A 216 0.53 9.01 23.62
N ALA A 217 -0.29 7.96 23.61
CA ALA A 217 0.17 6.59 23.67
C ALA A 217 -0.74 5.70 22.81
N LEU A 218 -0.18 4.61 22.31
CA LEU A 218 -0.97 3.53 21.74
C LEU A 218 -1.77 2.87 22.85
N ASN A 219 -3.09 2.87 22.73
CA ASN A 219 -4.04 2.26 23.63
C ASN A 219 -4.70 1.05 22.93
N VAL A 220 -4.69 -0.08 23.61
CA VAL A 220 -5.38 -1.31 23.21
C VAL A 220 -6.35 -1.71 24.32
N GLU A 221 -7.64 -1.76 24.00
CA GLU A 221 -8.69 -2.17 24.95
C GLU A 221 -9.33 -3.48 24.50
N PHE A 222 -9.35 -4.48 25.37
CA PHE A 222 -9.94 -5.78 25.09
C PHE A 222 -11.31 -5.97 25.77
N SER A 223 -12.28 -6.54 25.04
CA SER A 223 -13.68 -6.63 25.50
C SER A 223 -14.03 -7.90 26.30
N GLY A 224 -13.06 -8.79 26.57
CA GLY A 224 -13.32 -10.10 27.19
C GLY A 224 -13.71 -11.20 26.19
N GLN A 225 -13.59 -10.94 24.89
CA GLN A 225 -13.88 -11.90 23.83
C GLN A 225 -12.61 -12.60 23.35
N GLN A 226 -12.79 -13.70 22.63
CA GLN A 226 -11.70 -14.38 21.95
C GLN A 226 -11.25 -13.56 20.73
N VAL A 227 -9.95 -13.27 20.61
CA VAL A 227 -9.39 -12.44 19.54
C VAL A 227 -8.03 -12.97 19.07
N VAL A 228 -7.82 -13.01 17.75
CA VAL A 228 -6.47 -13.12 17.17
C VAL A 228 -5.97 -11.70 17.00
N PHE A 229 -5.00 -11.31 17.82
CA PHE A 229 -4.54 -9.93 17.87
C PHE A 229 -3.27 -9.74 17.03
N GLU A 230 -3.42 -9.11 15.87
CA GLU A 230 -2.33 -8.71 14.95
C GLU A 230 -2.57 -7.27 14.47
N ALA A 231 -3.23 -6.46 15.30
CA ALA A 231 -3.86 -5.21 14.88
C ALA A 231 -2.94 -3.99 14.90
N VAL A 232 -1.72 -4.15 15.39
CA VAL A 232 -0.71 -3.10 15.49
C VAL A 232 0.59 -3.62 14.89
N GLU A 233 1.03 -3.00 13.80
CA GLU A 233 2.31 -3.33 13.20
C GLU A 233 3.03 -2.10 12.62
N GLN A 234 4.36 -2.18 12.54
CA GLN A 234 5.18 -1.25 11.78
C GLN A 234 6.19 -2.04 10.96
N ARG A 235 6.34 -1.68 9.69
CA ARG A 235 7.41 -2.20 8.85
C ARG A 235 8.71 -1.49 9.15
N LEU A 236 9.77 -2.26 9.27
CA LEU A 236 11.13 -1.78 9.47
C LEU A 236 11.99 -2.10 8.25
N ALA A 237 13.01 -1.29 8.03
CA ALA A 237 14.05 -1.48 7.01
C ALA A 237 15.43 -1.42 7.69
N LEU A 238 15.63 -2.26 8.71
CA LEU A 238 16.90 -2.32 9.42
C LEU A 238 17.94 -3.02 8.56
N THR A 239 19.14 -2.44 8.49
CA THR A 239 20.29 -3.08 7.84
C THR A 239 20.77 -4.30 8.63
N PRO A 240 21.55 -5.21 8.03
CA PRO A 240 22.15 -6.32 8.76
C PRO A 240 22.96 -5.83 9.97
N GLY A 241 22.72 -6.41 11.14
CA GLY A 241 23.30 -5.89 12.38
C GLY A 241 22.63 -6.44 13.64
N ARG A 242 23.06 -5.92 14.78
CA ARG A 242 22.51 -6.24 16.10
C ARG A 242 21.83 -5.01 16.68
N TYR A 243 20.66 -5.21 17.27
CA TYR A 243 19.81 -4.14 17.75
C TYR A 243 19.15 -4.52 19.07
N ILE A 244 18.72 -3.51 19.82
CA ILE A 244 17.78 -3.64 20.93
C ILE A 244 16.50 -2.91 20.56
N PHE A 245 15.39 -3.65 20.59
CA PHE A 245 14.05 -3.07 20.62
C PHE A 245 13.66 -2.84 22.09
N SER A 246 13.17 -1.66 22.41
CA SER A 246 12.80 -1.27 23.77
C SER A 246 11.54 -0.42 23.78
N GLY A 247 10.87 -0.36 24.92
CA GLY A 247 9.70 0.49 25.11
C GLY A 247 9.22 0.50 26.54
N ARG A 248 8.11 1.20 26.76
CA ARG A 248 7.39 1.18 28.04
C ARG A 248 5.96 0.74 27.80
N PHE A 249 5.43 0.01 28.77
CA PHE A 249 4.02 -0.37 28.77
C PHE A 249 3.39 -0.13 30.13
N MET A 250 2.09 0.11 30.13
CA MET A 250 1.25 0.15 31.32
C MET A 250 -0.01 -0.64 31.01
N SER A 251 -0.59 -1.32 31.99
CA SER A 251 -1.89 -1.97 31.81
C SER A 251 -2.77 -1.80 33.03
N GLN A 252 -4.07 -1.72 32.78
CA GLN A 252 -5.09 -1.52 33.79
C GLN A 252 -6.19 -2.56 33.59
N GLY A 253 -6.35 -3.43 34.59
CA GLY A 253 -7.35 -4.51 34.53
C GLY A 253 -7.09 -5.55 33.43
N PHE A 254 -5.91 -5.54 32.82
CA PHE A 254 -5.57 -6.48 31.75
C PHE A 254 -5.53 -7.91 32.27
N ARG A 255 -6.33 -8.79 31.66
CA ARG A 255 -6.43 -10.21 32.01
C ARG A 255 -6.27 -11.06 30.76
N ASN A 256 -5.17 -11.79 30.70
CA ASN A 256 -4.93 -12.86 29.74
C ASN A 256 -3.92 -13.84 30.35
N ALA A 257 -4.07 -15.14 30.09
CA ALA A 257 -3.22 -16.17 30.69
C ALA A 257 -1.74 -16.10 30.27
N ARG A 258 -1.46 -15.49 29.11
CA ARG A 258 -0.15 -15.48 28.45
C ARG A 258 0.41 -14.07 28.27
N GLY A 259 -0.42 -13.05 28.36
CA GLY A 259 -0.04 -11.66 28.15
C GLY A 259 0.18 -11.30 26.69
N MET A 260 0.61 -10.07 26.47
CA MET A 260 1.03 -9.56 25.17
C MET A 260 2.53 -9.78 24.95
N VAL A 261 2.96 -9.81 23.70
CA VAL A 261 4.37 -9.75 23.32
C VAL A 261 4.50 -8.88 22.07
N TRP A 262 5.64 -8.18 21.97
CA TRP A 262 6.08 -7.67 20.69
C TRP A 262 6.94 -8.73 20.01
N ARG A 263 6.67 -8.99 18.74
CA ARG A 263 7.45 -9.88 17.89
C ARG A 263 7.99 -9.14 16.69
N ILE A 264 9.20 -9.51 16.29
CA ILE A 264 9.81 -9.02 15.06
C ILE A 264 10.02 -10.22 14.14
N TYR A 265 9.62 -10.08 12.88
CA TYR A 265 9.78 -11.10 11.84
C TYR A 265 10.55 -10.52 10.65
N CYS A 266 11.39 -11.31 10.00
CA CYS A 266 11.82 -10.99 8.65
C CYS A 266 10.65 -11.20 7.68
N SER A 267 10.39 -10.24 6.79
CA SER A 267 9.24 -10.31 5.85
C SER A 267 9.35 -11.49 4.87
N SER A 268 10.56 -11.97 4.61
CA SER A 268 10.89 -13.18 3.83
C SER A 268 10.52 -14.49 4.52
N THR A 269 10.39 -14.49 5.86
CA THR A 269 10.11 -15.67 6.69
C THR A 269 9.09 -15.30 7.79
N PRO A 270 7.85 -14.94 7.42
CA PRO A 270 6.89 -14.32 8.34
C PRO A 270 6.43 -15.24 9.49
N GLY A 271 6.70 -16.55 9.43
CA GLY A 271 6.41 -17.51 10.51
C GLY A 271 7.56 -17.75 11.49
N VAL A 272 8.73 -17.14 11.27
CA VAL A 272 9.91 -17.33 12.12
C VAL A 272 10.17 -16.06 12.91
N VAL A 273 9.98 -16.14 14.22
CA VAL A 273 10.22 -15.02 15.15
C VAL A 273 11.72 -14.73 15.20
N ALA A 274 12.11 -13.53 14.80
CA ALA A 274 13.49 -13.03 14.86
C ALA A 274 13.84 -12.40 16.22
N ALA A 275 12.86 -11.79 16.89
CA ALA A 275 12.96 -11.31 18.26
C ALA A 275 11.58 -11.33 18.94
N GLU A 276 11.55 -11.57 20.25
CA GLU A 276 10.35 -11.53 21.09
C GLU A 276 10.68 -10.81 22.41
N THR A 277 9.80 -9.94 22.89
CA THR A 277 9.91 -9.35 24.23
C THR A 277 9.50 -10.36 25.30
N PRO A 278 9.85 -10.11 26.59
CA PRO A 278 9.15 -10.75 27.69
C PRO A 278 7.63 -10.58 27.57
N ARG A 279 6.89 -11.49 28.20
CA ARG A 279 5.42 -11.39 28.26
C ARG A 279 5.01 -10.19 29.08
N LEU A 280 4.23 -9.32 28.47
CA LEU A 280 3.69 -8.11 29.04
C LEU A 280 2.34 -8.46 29.66
N LEU A 281 2.33 -8.58 30.98
CA LEU A 281 1.18 -8.99 31.79
C LEU A 281 0.48 -7.75 32.38
N ASN A 282 -0.24 -7.94 33.48
CA ASN A 282 -0.81 -6.84 34.24
C ASN A 282 0.29 -6.07 34.99
N SER A 283 0.35 -4.74 34.82
CA SER A 283 1.27 -3.85 35.54
C SER A 283 0.58 -3.00 36.62
N ASN A 284 -0.71 -3.24 36.86
CA ASN A 284 -1.52 -2.57 37.88
C ASN A 284 -1.44 -1.04 37.79
N GLY A 285 -1.51 -0.49 36.58
CA GLY A 285 -1.49 0.95 36.33
C GLY A 285 -0.10 1.59 36.40
N SER A 286 0.97 0.81 36.59
CA SER A 286 2.35 1.33 36.62
C SER A 286 3.05 1.13 35.28
N TRP A 287 3.77 2.17 34.81
CA TRP A 287 4.63 2.04 33.64
C TRP A 287 5.84 1.17 33.94
N ALA A 288 6.08 0.16 33.12
CA ALA A 288 7.23 -0.74 33.21
C ALA A 288 8.01 -0.75 31.88
N PRO A 289 9.35 -0.79 31.92
CA PRO A 289 10.15 -0.95 30.71
C PRO A 289 10.12 -2.40 30.22
N PHE A 290 10.39 -2.58 28.93
CA PHE A 290 10.70 -3.88 28.34
C PHE A 290 11.75 -3.72 27.24
N GLU A 291 12.44 -4.81 26.94
CA GLU A 291 13.39 -4.86 25.83
C GLU A 291 13.50 -6.27 25.24
N ALA A 292 14.02 -6.34 24.01
CA ALA A 292 14.36 -7.55 23.30
C ALA A 292 15.56 -7.31 22.38
N SER A 293 16.50 -8.27 22.38
CA SER A 293 17.61 -8.27 21.43
C SER A 293 17.15 -8.80 20.08
N LEU A 294 17.57 -8.13 19.01
CA LEU A 294 17.30 -8.51 17.63
C LEU A 294 18.63 -8.66 16.87
N THR A 295 18.75 -9.70 16.06
CA THR A 295 19.83 -9.82 15.06
C THR A 295 19.21 -9.91 13.68
N VAL A 296 19.55 -8.95 12.81
CA VAL A 296 19.12 -8.93 11.41
C VAL A 296 20.19 -9.61 10.57
N PRO A 297 19.88 -10.75 9.91
CA PRO A 297 20.86 -11.48 9.11
C PRO A 297 21.21 -10.72 7.82
N PRO A 298 22.41 -10.97 7.23
CA PRO A 298 22.86 -10.30 6.02
C PRO A 298 22.08 -10.67 4.76
N ALA A 299 21.32 -11.77 4.78
CA ALA A 299 20.53 -12.24 3.67
C ALA A 299 19.13 -12.64 4.14
N LYS A 300 18.16 -12.61 3.21
CA LYS A 300 16.77 -12.98 3.46
C LYS A 300 16.13 -12.20 4.62
N CYS A 301 16.39 -10.90 4.73
CA CYS A 301 15.71 -10.05 5.71
C CYS A 301 15.79 -8.56 5.32
N ALA A 302 15.45 -8.21 4.07
CA ALA A 302 15.50 -6.82 3.59
C ALA A 302 14.53 -5.88 4.33
N SER A 303 13.38 -6.41 4.78
CA SER A 303 12.48 -5.72 5.69
C SER A 303 12.04 -6.62 6.84
N GLN A 304 11.67 -5.98 7.95
CA GLN A 304 11.10 -6.64 9.11
C GLN A 304 9.69 -6.12 9.40
N ILE A 305 8.91 -6.90 10.12
CA ILE A 305 7.61 -6.51 10.68
C ILE A 305 7.75 -6.55 12.18
N LEU A 306 7.59 -5.41 12.84
CA LEU A 306 7.35 -5.32 14.28
C LEU A 306 5.83 -5.40 14.51
N ARG A 307 5.38 -6.35 15.32
CA ARG A 307 3.95 -6.60 15.55
C ARG A 307 3.67 -6.85 17.03
N LEU A 308 2.57 -6.29 17.52
CA LEU A 308 2.03 -6.58 18.85
C LEU A 308 1.05 -7.76 18.75
N GLU A 309 1.25 -8.76 19.60
CA GLU A 309 0.46 -10.00 19.56
C GLU A 309 0.08 -10.52 20.95
N LEU A 310 -0.99 -11.30 21.02
CA LEU A 310 -1.26 -12.15 22.18
C LEU A 310 -0.31 -13.36 22.15
N ALA A 311 0.34 -13.67 23.28
CA ALA A 311 1.25 -14.81 23.40
C ALA A 311 0.54 -16.19 23.51
N ALA A 312 -0.65 -16.28 22.91
CA ALA A 312 -1.54 -17.43 22.91
C ALA A 312 -1.04 -18.56 22.01
N ARG A 313 -1.18 -19.80 22.48
CA ARG A 313 -0.88 -21.05 21.77
C ARG A 313 -2.14 -21.86 21.50
N THR A 314 -3.18 -21.65 22.28
CA THR A 314 -4.50 -22.30 22.14
C THR A 314 -5.60 -21.26 21.95
N PRO A 315 -6.79 -21.67 21.47
CA PRO A 315 -7.94 -20.76 21.38
C PRO A 315 -8.39 -20.18 22.73
N SER A 316 -8.30 -20.94 23.83
CA SER A 316 -8.68 -20.46 25.16
C SER A 316 -7.76 -19.34 25.68
N GLU A 317 -6.51 -19.34 25.24
CA GLU A 317 -5.53 -18.29 25.58
C GLU A 317 -5.73 -17.00 24.77
N ARG A 318 -6.66 -16.98 23.80
CA ARG A 318 -6.98 -15.80 22.98
C ARG A 318 -8.08 -14.92 23.60
N ILE A 319 -8.56 -15.27 24.79
CA ILE A 319 -9.52 -14.45 25.53
C ILE A 319 -8.73 -13.41 26.34
N ALA A 320 -9.00 -12.14 26.09
CA ALA A 320 -8.36 -11.03 26.79
C ALA A 320 -9.40 -9.98 27.18
N SER A 321 -9.19 -9.30 28.31
CA SER A 321 -9.97 -8.12 28.72
C SER A 321 -9.08 -7.06 29.34
N GLY A 322 -9.56 -5.81 29.38
CA GLY A 322 -8.88 -4.66 29.98
C GLY A 322 -7.95 -3.93 29.01
N GLY A 323 -7.32 -2.88 29.51
CA GLY A 323 -6.55 -1.93 28.69
C GLY A 323 -5.03 -2.06 28.84
N LEU A 324 -4.31 -1.80 27.76
CA LEU A 324 -2.85 -1.60 27.74
C LEU A 324 -2.50 -0.32 26.98
N TRP A 325 -1.44 0.33 27.45
CA TRP A 325 -0.82 1.49 26.84
C TRP A 325 0.64 1.20 26.52
N PHE A 326 1.09 1.66 25.36
CA PHE A 326 2.49 1.56 24.92
C PHE A 326 3.00 2.94 24.50
N ASP A 327 4.21 3.26 24.95
CA ASP A 327 4.88 4.52 24.65
C ASP A 327 6.41 4.33 24.69
N ASP A 328 7.15 5.34 24.25
CA ASP A 328 8.61 5.40 24.24
C ASP A 328 9.25 4.20 23.50
N LEU A 329 8.58 3.70 22.44
CA LEU A 329 9.10 2.62 21.62
C LEU A 329 10.33 3.09 20.84
N ALA A 330 11.39 2.28 20.83
CA ALA A 330 12.63 2.62 20.16
C ALA A 330 13.40 1.37 19.72
N ILE A 331 14.14 1.52 18.61
CA ILE A 331 15.16 0.56 18.17
C ILE A 331 16.50 1.28 18.17
N ARG A 332 17.52 0.64 18.73
CA ARG A 332 18.89 1.17 18.80
C ARG A 332 19.88 0.09 18.35
N GLU A 333 20.90 0.49 17.60
CA GLU A 333 22.03 -0.39 17.29
C GLU A 333 22.79 -0.74 18.57
N THR A 334 23.26 -1.98 18.65
CA THR A 334 24.25 -2.39 19.65
C THR A 334 25.63 -2.43 19.00
N PRO A 335 26.66 -1.85 19.63
CA PRO A 335 28.02 -1.90 19.12
C PRO A 335 28.58 -3.32 19.00
#